data_AF-A0A6G7ZJY9-F1
#
_entry.id   AF-A0A6G7ZJY9-F1
#
_cell.length_a   1.000
_cell.length_b   1.000
_cell.length_c   1.000
_cell.angle_alpha   90.00
_cell.angle_beta   90.00
_cell.angle_gamma   90.00
#
_symmetry.space_group_name_H-M   'P 1'
#
loop_
_entity.id
_entity.type
_entity.pdbx_description
1 polymer ?
#
loop_
_entity_poly.entity_id
_entity_poly.type
_entity_poly.pdbx_seq_one_letter_code
_entity_poly.pdbx_strand_id
1 'polypeptide(L)'
;MLRIVTALLFVIHGTSKILGFPDTSMSFPPPWTLFWIAGMLELIGGLLLLVGFLSRPVAFLLAGEMAIAYWMIHAPESIYPVVNRGEAAVLFCFIFLYIVFAGPGPWSVDCWIQKRREAEGPLGYYESGHTPGMSPTSE
;
A
#
# COMPACT_ATOMS: atom_id res chain seq x y z
N MET A 1 -4.75 -11.02 -3.63
CA MET A 1 -4.34 -11.75 -2.41
C MET A 1 -3.05 -11.23 -1.84
N LEU A 2 -1.92 -11.25 -2.59
CA LEU A 2 -0.62 -10.79 -2.10
C LEU A 2 -0.67 -9.42 -1.40
N ARG A 3 -1.20 -8.37 -2.07
CA ARG A 3 -1.39 -7.04 -1.49
C ARG A 3 -2.06 -7.06 -0.11
N ILE A 4 -3.14 -7.82 0.03
CA ILE A 4 -3.96 -7.87 1.25
C ILE A 4 -3.18 -8.54 2.38
N VAL A 5 -2.60 -9.72 2.13
CA VAL A 5 -1.85 -10.47 3.17
C VAL A 5 -0.62 -9.67 3.60
N THR A 6 0.13 -9.13 2.63
CA THR A 6 1.32 -8.32 2.91
C THR A 6 0.96 -7.06 3.69
N ALA A 7 -0.09 -6.33 3.28
CA ALA A 7 -0.54 -5.14 4.00
C ALA A 7 -1.03 -5.46 5.42
N LEU A 8 -1.75 -6.57 5.63
CA LEU A 8 -2.16 -7.01 6.97
C LEU A 8 -0.97 -7.27 7.88
N LEU A 9 0.03 -8.03 7.40
CA LEU A 9 1.25 -8.29 8.18
C LEU A 9 1.99 -6.99 8.48
N PHE A 10 2.05 -6.06 7.53
CA PHE A 10 2.70 -4.77 7.70
C PHE A 10 1.97 -3.87 8.72
N VAL A 11 0.63 -3.86 8.69
CA VAL A 11 -0.18 -3.17 9.71
C VAL A 11 0.11 -3.73 11.10
N ILE A 12 0.28 -5.04 11.25
CA ILE A 12 0.62 -5.65 12.55
C ILE A 12 1.97 -5.13 13.08
N HIS A 13 2.96 -4.92 12.21
CA HIS A 13 4.23 -4.26 12.62
C HIS A 13 3.98 -2.83 13.11
N GLY A 14 3.19 -2.05 12.36
CA GLY A 14 2.84 -0.69 12.74
C GLY A 14 2.04 -0.60 14.04
N THR A 15 1.04 -1.45 14.24
CA THR A 15 0.26 -1.50 15.49
C THR A 15 1.14 -1.93 16.67
N SER A 16 2.08 -2.84 16.46
CA SER A 16 3.03 -3.25 17.53
C SER A 16 3.91 -2.07 17.96
N LYS A 17 4.45 -1.29 17.01
CA LYS A 17 5.34 -0.16 17.30
C LYS A 17 4.62 1.06 17.88
N ILE A 18 3.40 1.32 17.43
CA ILE A 18 2.69 2.58 17.72
C ILE A 18 1.62 2.41 18.79
N LEU A 19 0.88 1.31 18.74
CA LEU A 19 -0.26 1.04 19.63
C LEU A 19 0.11 0.03 20.72
N GLY A 20 1.27 -0.64 20.62
CA GLY A 20 1.71 -1.66 21.55
C GLY A 20 0.95 -2.97 21.43
N PHE A 21 0.34 -3.25 20.27
CA PHE A 21 -0.43 -4.47 20.05
C PHE A 21 -0.15 -5.10 18.67
N PRO A 22 0.18 -6.40 18.60
CA PRO A 22 0.53 -7.27 19.70
C PRO A 22 1.76 -6.77 20.47
N ASP A 23 1.86 -7.14 21.76
CA ASP A 23 3.02 -6.77 22.57
C ASP A 23 4.25 -7.53 22.07
N THR A 24 5.27 -6.78 21.67
CA THR A 24 6.55 -7.31 21.18
C THR A 24 7.68 -7.07 22.19
N SER A 25 7.36 -6.59 23.40
CA SER A 25 8.31 -6.11 24.43
C SER A 25 9.24 -4.98 23.96
N MET A 26 8.95 -4.39 22.81
CA MET A 26 9.69 -3.26 22.25
C MET A 26 9.18 -1.96 22.88
N SER A 27 10.10 -1.11 23.35
CA SER A 27 9.75 0.22 23.85
C SER A 27 9.10 1.05 22.76
N PHE A 28 8.06 1.81 23.12
CA PHE A 28 7.44 2.78 22.23
C PHE A 28 8.49 3.79 21.75
N PRO A 29 8.66 3.97 20.43
CA PRO A 29 9.60 4.95 19.91
C PRO A 29 9.09 6.37 20.27
N PRO A 30 9.96 7.28 20.74
CA PRO A 30 9.56 8.66 20.99
C PRO A 30 9.01 9.30 19.71
N PRO A 31 8.03 10.21 19.81
CA PRO A 31 7.48 10.91 18.64
C PRO A 31 8.57 11.56 17.79
N TRP A 32 8.37 11.55 16.46
CA TRP A 32 9.27 12.16 15.48
C TRP A 32 10.66 11.52 15.34
N THR A 33 10.92 10.40 16.02
CA THR A 33 12.12 9.59 15.76
C THR A 33 11.98 8.77 14.48
N LEU A 34 13.10 8.29 13.93
CA LEU A 34 13.11 7.44 12.74
C LEU A 34 12.22 6.20 12.90
N PHE A 35 12.28 5.53 14.06
CA PHE A 35 11.46 4.36 14.36
C PHE A 35 9.97 4.70 14.55
N TRP A 36 9.65 5.88 15.05
CA TRP A 36 8.27 6.35 15.14
C TRP A 36 7.70 6.65 13.75
N ILE A 37 8.49 7.30 12.88
CA ILE A 37 8.10 7.55 11.49
C ILE A 37 7.91 6.23 10.74
N ALA A 38 8.83 5.27 10.88
CA ALA A 38 8.67 3.92 10.32
C ALA A 38 7.38 3.25 10.82
N GLY A 39 7.12 3.27 12.13
CA GLY A 39 5.86 2.73 12.68
C GLY A 39 4.60 3.42 12.14
N MET A 40 4.64 4.74 11.92
CA MET A 40 3.53 5.47 11.26
C MET A 40 3.35 5.04 9.81
N LEU A 41 4.44 4.87 9.06
CA LEU A 41 4.39 4.40 7.67
C LEU A 41 3.84 2.97 7.59
N GLU A 42 4.29 2.09 8.46
CA GLU A 42 3.77 0.73 8.58
C GLU A 42 2.27 0.69 8.87
N LEU A 43 1.82 1.50 9.82
CA LEU A 43 0.41 1.53 10.21
C LEU A 43 -0.46 2.18 9.14
N ILE A 44 -0.19 3.45 8.80
CA ILE A 44 -1.03 4.24 7.89
C ILE A 44 -0.86 3.73 6.46
N GLY A 45 0.38 3.56 6.00
CA GLY A 45 0.66 3.06 4.66
C GLY A 45 0.17 1.62 4.47
N GLY A 46 0.32 0.76 5.49
CA GLY A 46 -0.27 -0.57 5.51
C GLY A 46 -1.79 -0.54 5.35
N LEU A 47 -2.49 0.32 6.09
CA LEU A 47 -3.96 0.45 5.98
C LEU A 47 -4.40 0.97 4.60
N LEU A 48 -3.72 1.97 4.05
CA LEU A 48 -4.00 2.49 2.71
C LEU A 48 -3.79 1.40 1.65
N LEU A 49 -2.69 0.64 1.75
CA LEU A 49 -2.40 -0.45 0.83
C LEU A 49 -3.37 -1.63 1.01
N LEU A 50 -3.85 -1.88 2.23
CA LEU A 50 -4.82 -2.93 2.53
C LEU A 50 -6.13 -2.70 1.79
N VAL A 51 -6.70 -1.50 1.89
CA VAL A 51 -7.92 -1.12 1.15
C VAL A 51 -7.65 -0.93 -0.34
N GLY A 52 -6.38 -0.75 -0.71
CA GLY A 52 -5.96 -0.52 -2.09
C GLY A 52 -6.30 0.88 -2.56
N PHE A 53 -5.99 1.89 -1.73
CA PHE A 53 -6.07 3.31 -2.08
C PHE A 53 -4.67 3.86 -2.32
N LEU A 54 -4.46 4.53 -3.46
CA LEU A 54 -3.14 5.04 -3.87
C LEU A 54 -2.08 3.94 -3.86
N SER A 55 -2.44 2.73 -4.31
CA SER A 55 -1.65 1.52 -4.05
C SER A 55 -0.24 1.59 -4.61
N ARG A 56 -0.06 2.19 -5.79
CA ARG A 56 1.25 2.31 -6.46
C ARG A 56 2.21 3.26 -5.70
N PRO A 57 1.85 4.54 -5.44
CA PRO A 57 2.74 5.44 -4.71
C PRO A 57 2.94 4.99 -3.24
N VAL A 58 1.91 4.46 -2.58
CA VAL A 58 2.06 3.94 -1.21
C VAL A 58 3.04 2.76 -1.19
N ALA A 59 2.88 1.77 -2.08
CA ALA A 59 3.80 0.65 -2.15
C ALA A 59 5.25 1.10 -2.47
N PHE A 60 5.44 2.09 -3.33
CA PHE A 60 6.78 2.62 -3.62
C PHE A 60 7.44 3.23 -2.38
N LEU A 61 6.66 3.99 -1.61
CA LEU A 61 7.13 4.58 -0.36
C LEU A 61 7.50 3.51 0.68
N LEU A 62 6.64 2.51 0.87
CA LEU A 62 6.89 1.40 1.81
C LEU A 62 8.08 0.51 1.36
N ALA A 63 8.29 0.34 0.05
CA ALA A 63 9.49 -0.32 -0.45
C ALA A 63 10.77 0.43 -0.06
N GLY A 64 10.75 1.76 -0.19
CA GLY A 64 11.86 2.63 0.24
C GLY A 64 12.13 2.52 1.74
N GLU A 65 11.08 2.52 2.56
CA GLU A 65 11.18 2.31 4.01
C GLU A 65 11.91 1.01 4.34
N MET A 66 11.52 -0.10 3.70
CA MET A 66 12.13 -1.41 3.95
C MET A 66 13.57 -1.51 3.43
N ALA A 67 13.89 -0.85 2.32
CA ALA A 67 15.26 -0.73 1.85
C ALA A 67 16.14 0.00 2.88
N ILE A 68 15.65 1.12 3.43
CA ILE A 68 16.33 1.88 4.48
C ILE A 68 16.50 1.01 5.73
N ALA A 69 15.44 0.31 6.16
CA ALA A 69 15.49 -0.58 7.31
C ALA A 69 16.55 -1.68 7.13
N TYR A 70 16.61 -2.31 5.96
CA TYR A 70 17.63 -3.33 5.70
C TYR A 70 19.04 -2.76 5.79
N TRP A 71 19.34 -1.67 5.08
CA TRP A 71 20.70 -1.14 5.01
C TRP A 71 21.17 -0.44 6.28
N MET A 72 20.25 0.19 7.04
CA MET A 72 20.61 0.91 8.26
C MET A 72 20.58 0.04 9.51
N ILE A 73 19.71 -0.98 9.57
CA ILE A 73 19.50 -1.77 10.79
C ILE A 73 20.09 -3.18 10.66
N HIS A 74 19.83 -3.87 9.56
CA HIS A 74 20.18 -5.29 9.42
C HIS A 74 21.56 -5.52 8.79
N ALA A 75 21.89 -4.79 7.73
CA ALA A 75 23.16 -4.93 7.00
C ALA A 75 24.42 -4.71 7.85
N PRO A 76 24.43 -3.81 8.86
CA PRO A 76 25.59 -3.64 9.74
C PRO A 76 25.93 -4.88 10.57
N GLU A 77 24.95 -5.73 10.90
CA GLU A 77 25.20 -7.00 11.61
C GLU A 77 25.77 -8.08 10.68
N SER A 78 25.22 -8.16 9.46
CA SER A 78 25.71 -9.03 8.38
C SER A 78 25.03 -8.64 7.08
N ILE A 79 25.66 -8.85 5.93
CA ILE A 79 24.98 -8.69 4.64
C ILE A 79 23.99 -9.84 4.33
N TYR A 80 24.07 -10.96 5.04
CA TYR A 80 23.24 -12.13 4.77
C TYR A 80 21.95 -12.09 5.63
N PRO A 81 20.75 -12.03 5.02
CA PRO A 81 19.47 -11.90 5.74
C PRO A 81 19.24 -12.98 6.82
N VAL A 82 19.66 -14.21 6.51
CA VAL A 82 19.52 -15.36 7.41
C VAL A 82 20.33 -15.20 8.71
N VAL A 83 21.37 -14.36 8.71
CA VAL A 83 22.23 -14.09 9.87
C VAL A 83 21.74 -12.87 10.65
N ASN A 84 21.33 -11.80 9.96
CA ASN A 84 20.94 -10.51 10.55
C ASN A 84 19.43 -10.36 10.83
N ARG A 85 18.64 -11.41 10.58
CA ARG A 85 17.17 -11.44 10.75
C ARG A 85 16.42 -10.41 9.87
N GLY A 86 17.04 -9.96 8.78
CA GLY A 86 16.52 -8.96 7.85
C GLY A 86 15.68 -9.51 6.70
N GLU A 87 15.35 -10.80 6.72
CA GLU A 87 14.57 -11.48 5.67
C GLU A 87 13.24 -10.79 5.42
N ALA A 88 12.53 -10.39 6.49
CA ALA A 88 11.26 -9.68 6.37
C ALA A 88 11.43 -8.34 5.65
N ALA A 89 12.47 -7.55 5.97
CA ALA A 89 12.72 -6.27 5.31
C ALA A 89 12.96 -6.45 3.80
N VAL A 90 13.76 -7.46 3.41
CA VAL A 90 13.99 -7.77 2.00
C VAL A 90 12.71 -8.22 1.30
N LEU A 91 11.96 -9.14 1.91
CA LEU A 91 10.71 -9.65 1.33
C LEU A 91 9.67 -8.55 1.17
N PHE A 92 9.43 -7.74 2.20
CA PHE A 92 8.49 -6.61 2.10
C PHE A 92 8.92 -5.62 1.04
N CYS A 93 10.22 -5.26 0.98
CA CYS A 93 10.75 -4.36 -0.06
C CYS A 93 10.38 -4.84 -1.46
N PHE A 94 10.71 -6.08 -1.80
CA PHE A 94 10.47 -6.60 -3.15
C PHE A 94 9.00 -6.92 -3.43
N ILE A 95 8.21 -7.31 -2.42
CA ILE A 95 6.76 -7.47 -2.60
C ILE A 95 6.11 -6.11 -2.88
N PHE A 96 6.51 -5.05 -2.18
CA PHE A 96 5.99 -3.71 -2.43
C PHE A 96 6.42 -3.20 -3.80
N LEU A 97 7.67 -3.40 -4.22
CA LEU A 97 8.11 -3.10 -5.60
C LEU A 97 7.29 -3.88 -6.63
N TYR A 98 7.00 -5.16 -6.38
CA TYR A 98 6.10 -5.93 -7.23
C TYR A 98 4.71 -5.28 -7.34
N ILE A 99 4.14 -4.83 -6.22
CA ILE A 99 2.83 -4.15 -6.20
C ILE A 99 2.87 -2.81 -6.94
N VAL A 100 3.99 -2.07 -6.89
CA VAL A 100 4.16 -0.84 -7.68
C VAL A 100 3.91 -1.11 -9.16
N PHE A 101 4.42 -2.21 -9.70
CA PHE A 101 4.27 -2.53 -11.12
C PHE A 101 2.97 -3.27 -11.42
N ALA A 102 2.65 -4.31 -10.66
CA ALA A 102 1.45 -5.14 -10.82
C ALA A 102 0.14 -4.35 -10.60
N GLY A 103 0.21 -3.29 -9.79
CA GLY A 103 -0.92 -2.42 -9.50
C GLY A 103 -1.85 -2.94 -8.39
N PRO A 104 -2.98 -2.25 -8.17
CA PRO A 104 -3.82 -2.44 -7.00
C PRO A 104 -4.63 -3.75 -7.04
N GLY A 105 -4.91 -4.31 -8.22
CA GLY A 105 -5.77 -5.49 -8.37
C GLY A 105 -7.28 -5.17 -8.25
N PRO A 106 -8.16 -6.15 -8.55
CA PRO A 106 -9.61 -5.91 -8.71
C PRO A 106 -10.34 -5.58 -7.41
N TRP A 107 -9.86 -6.08 -6.26
CA TRP A 107 -10.41 -5.78 -4.95
C TRP A 107 -9.67 -4.60 -4.33
N SER A 108 -9.79 -3.43 -4.94
CA SER A 108 -9.17 -2.18 -4.48
C SER A 108 -10.13 -1.02 -4.60
N VAL A 109 -10.00 -0.05 -3.71
CA VAL A 109 -10.69 1.25 -3.83
C VAL A 109 -10.29 1.92 -5.15
N ASP A 110 -9.01 1.87 -5.54
CA ASP A 110 -8.50 2.42 -6.81
C ASP A 110 -9.29 1.87 -8.03
N CYS A 111 -9.45 0.54 -8.13
CA CYS A 111 -10.17 -0.10 -9.23
C CYS A 111 -11.68 0.25 -9.20
N TRP A 112 -12.27 0.33 -8.01
CA TRP A 112 -13.67 0.71 -7.86
C TRP A 112 -13.93 2.15 -8.30
N ILE A 113 -13.05 3.09 -7.93
CA ILE A 113 -13.13 4.49 -8.39
C ILE A 113 -13.01 4.56 -9.91
N GLN A 114 -12.06 3.84 -10.51
CA GLN A 114 -11.87 3.83 -11.95
C GLN A 114 -13.12 3.35 -12.70
N LYS A 115 -13.68 2.21 -12.28
CA LYS A 115 -14.91 1.65 -12.89
C LYS A 115 -16.10 2.60 -12.80
N ARG A 116 -16.26 3.32 -11.68
CA ARG A 116 -17.32 4.32 -11.53
C ARG A 116 -17.17 5.48 -12.52
N ARG A 117 -15.94 5.98 -12.69
CA ARG A 117 -15.65 7.05 -13.65
C ARG A 117 -15.91 6.64 -15.10
N GLU A 118 -15.67 5.37 -15.44
CA GLU A 118 -15.97 4.83 -16.76
C GLU A 118 -17.49 4.73 -17.00
N ALA A 119 -18.26 4.27 -15.99
CA ALA A 119 -19.72 4.18 -16.07
C ALA A 119 -20.41 5.55 -16.14
N GLU A 120 -19.88 6.57 -15.46
CA GLU A 120 -20.39 7.94 -15.48
C GLU A 120 -19.90 8.75 -16.71
N GLY A 121 -18.99 8.19 -17.52
CA GLY A 121 -18.44 8.82 -18.71
C GLY A 121 -19.38 8.77 -19.92
N PRO A 122 -19.04 9.47 -21.02
CA PRO A 122 -19.85 9.52 -22.24
C PRO A 122 -20.17 8.13 -22.80
N LEU A 123 -19.24 7.17 -22.70
CA LEU A 123 -19.44 5.80 -23.19
C LEU A 123 -20.45 5.02 -22.34
N GLY A 124 -20.40 5.14 -21.00
CA GLY A 124 -21.39 4.52 -20.12
C GLY A 124 -22.79 5.10 -20.30
N TYR A 125 -22.89 6.38 -20.68
CA TYR A 125 -24.15 7.02 -21.05
C TYR A 125 -24.80 6.36 -22.28
N TYR A 126 -24.04 6.09 -23.35
CA TYR A 126 -24.56 5.43 -24.56
C TYR A 126 -24.91 3.95 -24.33
N GLU A 127 -24.14 3.22 -23.53
CA GLU A 127 -24.44 1.81 -23.19
C GLU A 127 -25.67 1.66 -22.29
N SER A 128 -26.04 2.69 -21.52
CA SER A 128 -27.22 2.69 -20.64
C SER A 128 -28.56 2.89 -21.36
N GLY A 129 -28.57 3.01 -22.69
CA GLY A 129 -29.78 3.19 -23.49
C GLY A 129 -30.39 4.60 -23.45
N HIS A 130 -29.71 5.57 -22.81
CA HIS A 130 -30.06 6.98 -22.94
C HIS A 130 -29.57 7.50 -24.29
N THR A 131 -30.42 7.43 -25.32
CA THR A 131 -30.17 8.18 -26.55
C THR A 131 -30.35 9.67 -26.23
N PRO A 132 -29.35 10.54 -26.46
CA PRO A 132 -29.59 11.97 -26.42
C PRO A 132 -30.67 12.28 -27.44
N GLY A 133 -31.74 12.97 -27.01
CA GLY A 133 -32.80 13.39 -27.92
C GLY A 133 -32.16 14.22 -29.03
N MET A 134 -32.14 13.67 -30.25
CA MET A 134 -31.78 14.44 -31.43
C MET A 134 -32.78 15.59 -31.52
N SER A 135 -32.32 16.82 -31.29
CA SER A 135 -33.14 18.00 -31.57
C SER A 135 -33.55 17.93 -33.04
N PRO A 136 -34.84 18.09 -33.39
CA PRO A 136 -35.24 18.14 -34.78
C PRO A 136 -34.46 19.28 -35.44
N THR A 137 -33.68 18.96 -36.47
CA THR A 137 -33.13 19.97 -37.35
C THR A 137 -34.32 20.68 -37.99
N SER A 138 -34.56 21.92 -37.55
CA SER A 138 -35.53 22.81 -38.19
C SER A 138 -35.02 23.13 -39.58
N GLU A 139 -35.64 22.51 -40.59
CA GLU A 139 -35.59 22.93 -41.99
C GLU A 139 -36.31 24.28 -42.19
#